data_AF-A0A7G2ETB7-F1
#
_entry.id   AF-A0A7G2ETB7-F1
#
_cell.length_a   1.000
_cell.length_b   1.000
_cell.length_c   1.000
_cell.angle_alpha   90.00
_cell.angle_beta   90.00
_cell.angle_gamma   90.00
#
_symmetry.space_group_name_H-M   'P 1'
#
loop_
_entity.id
_entity.type
_entity.pdbx_description
1 polymer ?
#
loop_
_entity_poly.entity_id
_entity_poly.type
_entity_poly.pdbx_seq_one_letter_code
_entity_poly.pdbx_strand_id
1 'polypeptide(L)'
;MNTAGKEDLGTADTAEAQYVMAKTSVWWDIENCQVPKGLDAHGIAQNISSALKKMNYCGRVSIFAYGDTSGIPHVIQHALNSTGIELHHVPAGEFLKPFYGVKDASDKKILVDMLFWAFDNPAPSNIMLISGDRDFSNALHKLSLRRYNILLAHPPKASAPLSQAATTVWLWTSLLAGGNPLIRGKVKTSQLVANASTSSNVMSSPPHNQFPDPPRSGPLHARQPYLNPDPFVNNRDPNAARPGPSNMRPLCPNAIRRHRQEKLERALLLLILLVFMFMILATVNSN
;
A
#
# COMPACT_ATOMS: atom_id res chain seq x y z
N MET A 1 -54.02 -23.70 4.00
CA MET A 1 -53.03 -22.67 4.40
C MET A 1 -51.75 -23.39 4.77
N ASN A 2 -50.74 -23.38 3.90
CA ASN A 2 -49.36 -23.76 4.22
C ASN A 2 -48.46 -22.72 3.55
N THR A 3 -48.02 -21.74 4.33
CA THR A 3 -47.04 -20.73 3.91
C THR A 3 -45.65 -21.33 4.12
N ALA A 4 -44.96 -21.60 3.02
CA ALA A 4 -43.55 -21.94 3.00
C ALA A 4 -42.74 -20.75 3.53
N GLY A 5 -41.98 -20.99 4.60
CA GLY A 5 -40.98 -20.06 5.11
C GLY A 5 -39.92 -19.83 4.03
N LYS A 6 -39.80 -18.59 3.58
CA LYS A 6 -38.70 -18.12 2.75
C LYS A 6 -37.47 -18.08 3.66
N GLU A 7 -36.56 -19.02 3.46
CA GLU A 7 -35.24 -18.99 4.09
C GLU A 7 -34.54 -17.70 3.66
N ASP A 8 -34.32 -16.82 4.63
CA ASP A 8 -33.62 -15.55 4.46
C ASP A 8 -32.12 -15.85 4.29
N LEU A 9 -31.70 -16.01 3.03
CA LEU A 9 -30.29 -16.01 2.66
C LEU A 9 -29.75 -14.62 3.01
N GLY A 10 -29.05 -14.52 4.14
CA GLY A 10 -28.44 -13.28 4.62
C GLY A 10 -27.77 -12.50 3.49
N THR A 11 -28.39 -11.40 3.11
CA THR A 11 -27.91 -10.47 2.09
C THR A 11 -26.54 -9.98 2.50
N ALA A 12 -25.53 -10.24 1.68
CA ALA A 12 -24.28 -9.50 1.78
C ALA A 12 -24.61 -8.01 1.60
N ASP A 13 -24.19 -7.16 2.54
CA ASP A 13 -24.43 -5.72 2.49
C ASP A 13 -23.89 -5.15 1.18
N THR A 14 -24.80 -4.82 0.26
CA THR A 14 -24.47 -4.18 -1.03
C THR A 14 -24.04 -2.74 -0.81
N ALA A 15 -23.39 -2.14 -1.82
CA ALA A 15 -22.95 -0.75 -1.79
C ALA A 15 -24.07 0.21 -1.35
N GLU A 16 -23.78 1.06 -0.35
CA GLU A 16 -24.67 2.17 0.01
C GLU A 16 -24.82 3.12 -1.19
N ALA A 17 -25.97 3.79 -1.30
CA ALA A 17 -26.36 4.59 -2.47
C ALA A 17 -25.28 5.60 -2.93
N GLN A 18 -24.60 6.25 -1.99
CA GLN A 18 -23.55 7.24 -2.29
C GLN A 18 -22.28 6.63 -2.92
N TYR A 19 -22.07 5.32 -2.77
CA TYR A 19 -20.90 4.60 -3.26
C TYR A 19 -21.16 3.80 -4.54
N VAL A 20 -22.43 3.61 -4.94
CA VAL A 20 -22.83 2.83 -6.12
C VAL A 20 -22.16 3.34 -7.40
N MET A 21 -22.27 4.65 -7.66
CA MET A 21 -21.70 5.28 -8.87
C MET A 21 -20.33 5.95 -8.62
N ALA A 22 -19.82 5.87 -7.39
CA ALA A 22 -18.55 6.48 -7.02
C ALA A 22 -17.38 5.76 -7.70
N LYS A 23 -16.30 6.50 -7.99
CA LYS A 23 -15.08 5.91 -8.57
C LYS A 23 -14.49 4.88 -7.60
N THR A 24 -13.95 3.82 -8.16
CA THR A 24 -13.27 2.75 -7.41
C THR A 24 -11.83 2.66 -7.86
N SER A 25 -10.89 2.93 -6.96
CA SER A 25 -9.48 2.60 -7.17
C SER A 25 -9.15 1.27 -6.52
N VAL A 26 -8.45 0.41 -7.26
CA VAL A 26 -7.99 -0.91 -6.80
C VAL A 26 -6.46 -0.87 -6.73
N TRP A 27 -5.93 -1.09 -5.54
CA TRP A 27 -4.50 -1.08 -5.23
C TRP A 27 -4.07 -2.50 -4.92
N TRP A 28 -3.36 -3.12 -5.85
CA TRP A 28 -3.01 -4.52 -5.79
C TRP A 28 -1.53 -4.70 -5.51
N ASP A 29 -1.24 -5.29 -4.35
CA ASP A 29 0.06 -5.81 -3.98
C ASP A 29 0.23 -7.21 -4.60
N ILE A 30 0.94 -7.27 -5.72
CA ILE A 30 1.10 -8.51 -6.49
C ILE A 30 2.07 -9.48 -5.81
N GLU A 31 2.89 -9.02 -4.87
CA GLU A 31 3.82 -9.86 -4.12
C GLU A 31 3.08 -10.66 -3.05
N ASN A 32 2.13 -10.02 -2.37
CA ASN A 32 1.29 -10.66 -1.36
C ASN A 32 0.14 -11.48 -1.98
N CYS A 33 -0.47 -10.97 -3.06
CA CYS A 33 -1.58 -11.59 -3.77
C CYS A 33 -1.19 -11.95 -5.21
N GLN A 34 -0.32 -12.94 -5.38
CA GLN A 34 0.13 -13.40 -6.70
C GLN A 34 -1.01 -14.01 -7.52
N VAL A 35 -0.83 -13.98 -8.85
CA VAL A 35 -1.69 -14.72 -9.79
C VAL A 35 -1.47 -16.23 -9.61
N PRO A 36 -2.51 -17.00 -9.24
CA PRO A 36 -2.39 -18.46 -9.10
C PRO A 36 -1.95 -19.12 -10.40
N LYS A 37 -1.12 -20.16 -10.29
CA LYS A 37 -0.68 -20.94 -11.46
C LYS A 37 -1.88 -21.57 -12.18
N GLY A 38 -1.92 -21.41 -13.50
CA GLY A 38 -2.99 -21.94 -14.34
C GLY A 38 -4.25 -21.09 -14.41
N LEU A 39 -4.32 -19.97 -13.68
CA LEU A 39 -5.37 -18.98 -13.86
C LEU A 39 -5.07 -18.11 -15.09
N ASP A 40 -6.09 -17.84 -15.91
CA ASP A 40 -5.97 -16.89 -17.01
C ASP A 40 -5.90 -15.45 -16.49
N ALA A 41 -4.75 -14.81 -16.68
CA ALA A 41 -4.50 -13.44 -16.27
C ALA A 41 -5.39 -12.42 -17.00
N HIS A 42 -5.90 -12.73 -18.21
CA HIS A 42 -6.81 -11.83 -18.94
C HIS A 42 -8.17 -11.70 -18.24
N GLY A 43 -8.59 -12.72 -17.50
CA GLY A 43 -9.86 -12.71 -16.78
C GLY A 43 -9.85 -11.84 -15.52
N ILE A 44 -8.67 -11.50 -14.96
CA ILE A 44 -8.55 -10.90 -13.63
C ILE A 44 -9.25 -9.55 -13.54
N ALA A 45 -8.98 -8.64 -14.47
CA ALA A 45 -9.62 -7.32 -14.49
C ALA A 45 -11.15 -7.42 -14.58
N GLN A 46 -11.64 -8.35 -15.41
CA GLN A 46 -13.07 -8.58 -15.60
C GLN A 46 -13.70 -9.20 -14.35
N ASN A 47 -13.01 -10.14 -13.70
CA ASN A 47 -13.50 -10.83 -12.51
C ASN A 47 -13.58 -9.89 -11.31
N ILE A 48 -12.56 -9.03 -11.12
CA ILE A 48 -12.60 -7.95 -10.11
C ILE A 48 -13.79 -7.02 -10.39
N SER A 49 -13.92 -6.53 -11.61
CA SER A 49 -15.00 -5.62 -12.00
C SER A 49 -16.39 -6.26 -11.84
N SER A 50 -16.51 -7.55 -12.15
CA SER A 50 -17.74 -8.33 -12.01
C SER A 50 -18.12 -8.54 -10.54
N ALA A 51 -17.16 -8.89 -9.68
CA ALA A 51 -17.37 -9.02 -8.24
C ALA A 51 -17.82 -7.69 -7.61
N LEU A 52 -17.20 -6.58 -8.00
CA LEU A 52 -17.60 -5.23 -7.57
C LEU A 52 -19.04 -4.92 -8.01
N LYS A 53 -19.37 -5.20 -9.26
CA LYS A 53 -20.72 -4.99 -9.82
C LYS A 53 -21.78 -5.84 -9.11
N LYS A 54 -21.48 -7.07 -8.70
CA LYS A 54 -22.38 -7.92 -7.90
C LYS A 54 -22.73 -7.29 -6.55
N MET A 55 -21.81 -6.51 -5.98
CA MET A 55 -22.03 -5.73 -4.76
C MET A 55 -22.58 -4.33 -5.05
N ASN A 56 -23.05 -4.07 -6.27
CA ASN A 56 -23.62 -2.80 -6.73
C ASN A 56 -22.62 -1.64 -6.83
N TYR A 57 -21.31 -1.90 -6.84
CA TYR A 57 -20.30 -0.90 -7.20
C TYR A 57 -20.22 -0.80 -8.73
N CYS A 58 -20.97 0.15 -9.30
CA CYS A 58 -21.15 0.34 -10.74
C CYS A 58 -20.34 1.53 -11.32
N GLY A 59 -19.63 2.27 -10.48
CA GLY A 59 -18.75 3.35 -10.90
C GLY A 59 -17.53 2.88 -11.68
N ARG A 60 -16.75 3.84 -12.20
CA ARG A 60 -15.50 3.54 -12.94
C ARG A 60 -14.50 2.84 -12.03
N VAL A 61 -13.93 1.74 -12.51
CA VAL A 61 -12.88 0.97 -11.83
C VAL A 61 -11.53 1.26 -12.48
N SER A 62 -10.53 1.58 -11.68
CA SER A 62 -9.12 1.70 -12.08
C SER A 62 -8.29 0.74 -11.24
N ILE A 63 -7.45 -0.06 -11.87
CA ILE A 63 -6.69 -1.13 -11.21
C ILE A 63 -5.19 -0.87 -11.40
N PHE A 64 -4.49 -0.74 -10.28
CA PHE A 64 -3.06 -0.49 -10.21
C PHE A 64 -2.40 -1.65 -9.46
N ALA A 65 -1.40 -2.29 -10.06
CA ALA A 65 -0.69 -3.42 -9.49
C ALA A 65 0.78 -3.07 -9.26
N TYR A 66 1.30 -3.39 -8.07
CA TYR A 66 2.62 -2.98 -7.60
C TYR A 66 3.41 -4.18 -7.11
N GLY A 67 4.69 -4.19 -7.44
CA GLY A 67 5.66 -5.16 -6.94
C GLY A 67 6.81 -5.40 -7.92
N ASP A 68 7.70 -6.31 -7.56
CA ASP A 68 8.78 -6.73 -8.45
C ASP A 68 8.24 -7.59 -9.60
N THR A 69 8.04 -6.96 -10.75
CA THR A 69 7.59 -7.65 -11.96
C THR A 69 8.66 -8.56 -12.58
N SER A 70 9.92 -8.50 -12.15
CA SER A 70 10.99 -9.36 -12.69
C SER A 70 10.72 -10.84 -12.46
N GLY A 71 10.03 -11.17 -11.35
CA GLY A 71 9.62 -12.53 -11.01
C GLY A 71 8.35 -13.01 -11.72
N ILE A 72 7.67 -12.16 -12.49
CA ILE A 72 6.39 -12.47 -13.13
C ILE A 72 6.63 -12.83 -14.61
N PRO A 73 6.13 -13.97 -15.12
CA PRO A 73 6.23 -14.30 -16.53
C PRO A 73 5.70 -13.18 -17.44
N HIS A 74 6.44 -12.86 -18.52
CA HIS A 74 6.08 -11.79 -19.45
C HIS A 74 4.67 -11.96 -20.03
N VAL A 75 4.22 -13.21 -20.25
CA VAL A 75 2.86 -13.51 -20.71
C VAL A 75 1.80 -13.00 -19.72
N ILE A 76 2.04 -13.16 -18.42
CA ILE A 76 1.14 -12.65 -17.38
C ILE A 76 1.21 -11.13 -17.33
N GLN A 77 2.40 -10.53 -17.36
CA GLN A 77 2.54 -9.07 -17.36
C GLN A 77 1.81 -8.43 -18.55
N HIS A 78 1.98 -9.00 -19.74
CA HIS A 78 1.30 -8.57 -20.96
C HIS A 78 -0.22 -8.70 -20.83
N ALA A 79 -0.71 -9.85 -20.34
CA ALA A 79 -2.14 -10.08 -20.13
C ALA A 79 -2.76 -9.03 -19.18
N LEU A 80 -2.10 -8.75 -18.06
CA LEU A 80 -2.54 -7.72 -17.10
C LEU A 80 -2.59 -6.33 -17.75
N ASN A 81 -1.50 -5.89 -18.39
CA ASN A 81 -1.46 -4.59 -19.08
C ASN A 81 -2.51 -4.48 -20.19
N SER A 82 -2.70 -5.54 -20.99
CA SER A 82 -3.66 -5.55 -22.10
C SER A 82 -5.12 -5.44 -21.65
N THR A 83 -5.41 -5.74 -20.39
CA THR A 83 -6.75 -5.64 -19.79
C THR A 83 -6.97 -4.34 -19.02
N GLY A 84 -6.01 -3.42 -19.09
CA GLY A 84 -6.10 -2.10 -18.44
C GLY A 84 -5.68 -2.10 -16.97
N ILE A 85 -4.99 -3.15 -16.49
CA ILE A 85 -4.33 -3.13 -15.19
C ILE A 85 -2.98 -2.42 -15.37
N GLU A 86 -2.76 -1.33 -14.65
CA GLU A 86 -1.51 -0.58 -14.70
C GLU A 86 -0.46 -1.26 -13.81
N LEU A 87 0.58 -1.83 -14.41
CA LEU A 87 1.69 -2.46 -13.69
C LEU A 87 2.78 -1.43 -13.34
N HIS A 88 3.02 -1.25 -12.06
CA HIS A 88 4.11 -0.46 -11.51
C HIS A 88 5.21 -1.38 -11.00
N HIS A 89 6.28 -1.50 -11.78
CA HIS A 89 7.48 -2.21 -11.36
C HIS A 89 8.16 -1.47 -10.20
N VAL A 90 8.25 -2.13 -9.05
CA VAL A 90 9.01 -1.67 -7.90
C VAL A 90 10.08 -2.72 -7.64
N PRO A 91 11.36 -2.45 -7.98
CA PRO A 91 12.40 -3.44 -7.81
C PRO A 91 12.54 -3.78 -6.33
N ALA A 92 12.46 -5.06 -6.00
CA ALA A 92 12.84 -5.54 -4.69
C ALA A 92 14.33 -5.22 -4.55
N GLY A 93 14.68 -4.25 -3.70
CA GLY A 93 16.06 -3.83 -3.53
C GLY A 93 16.88 -4.95 -2.88
N GLU A 94 17.34 -5.93 -3.66
CA GLU A 94 18.05 -7.12 -3.17
C GLU A 94 19.26 -6.74 -2.32
N PHE A 95 19.93 -5.64 -2.69
CA PHE A 95 21.12 -5.14 -1.99
C PHE A 95 20.80 -4.44 -0.66
N LEU A 96 19.61 -3.85 -0.51
CA LEU A 96 19.17 -3.16 0.71
C LEU A 96 18.25 -4.02 1.59
N LYS A 97 17.86 -5.20 1.09
CA LYS A 97 17.07 -6.24 1.75
C LYS A 97 17.52 -6.59 3.19
N PRO A 98 18.83 -6.65 3.51
CA PRO A 98 19.27 -6.94 4.87
C PRO A 98 19.10 -5.77 5.85
N PHE A 99 19.00 -4.53 5.34
CA PHE A 99 18.97 -3.30 6.15
C PHE A 99 17.57 -2.68 6.27
N TYR A 100 16.70 -2.87 5.28
CA TYR A 100 15.39 -2.21 5.20
C TYR A 100 14.20 -3.17 5.00
N GLY A 101 14.42 -4.49 5.06
CA GLY A 101 13.39 -5.47 4.78
C GLY A 101 13.08 -5.62 3.28
N VAL A 102 12.46 -6.74 2.91
CA VAL A 102 12.22 -7.14 1.50
C VAL A 102 11.00 -6.46 0.89
N LYS A 103 10.02 -6.06 1.71
CA LYS A 103 8.63 -5.83 1.29
C LYS A 103 8.19 -4.37 1.31
N ASP A 104 8.97 -3.52 1.97
CA ASP A 104 8.61 -2.14 2.24
C ASP A 104 8.45 -1.26 1.00
N ALA A 105 9.13 -1.56 -0.11
CA ALA A 105 9.21 -0.63 -1.23
C ALA A 105 7.87 -0.53 -1.99
N SER A 106 7.27 -1.68 -2.31
CA SER A 106 5.94 -1.77 -2.93
C SER A 106 4.88 -1.23 -1.98
N ASP A 107 4.94 -1.59 -0.70
CA ASP A 107 3.99 -1.13 0.32
C ASP A 107 3.98 0.39 0.48
N LYS A 108 5.18 0.99 0.62
CA LYS A 108 5.34 2.45 0.70
C LYS A 108 4.84 3.12 -0.58
N LYS A 109 5.11 2.55 -1.75
CA LYS A 109 4.64 3.09 -3.03
C LYS A 109 3.12 3.05 -3.14
N ILE A 110 2.50 1.92 -2.79
CA ILE A 110 1.04 1.77 -2.74
C ILE A 110 0.44 2.82 -1.80
N LEU A 111 0.97 2.96 -0.58
CA LEU A 111 0.45 3.92 0.40
C LEU A 111 0.51 5.36 -0.11
N VAL A 112 1.63 5.74 -0.71
CA VAL A 112 1.84 7.07 -1.27
C VAL A 112 0.84 7.33 -2.39
N ASP A 113 0.78 6.46 -3.40
CA ASP A 113 -0.08 6.66 -4.57
C ASP A 113 -1.57 6.60 -4.20
N MET A 114 -1.96 5.69 -3.31
CA MET A 114 -3.32 5.60 -2.78
C MET A 114 -3.76 6.90 -2.12
N LEU A 115 -2.88 7.50 -1.32
CA LEU A 115 -3.17 8.77 -0.65
C LEU A 115 -3.25 9.94 -1.63
N PHE A 116 -2.35 10.01 -2.61
CA PHE A 116 -2.40 11.00 -3.68
C PHE A 116 -3.69 10.88 -4.48
N TRP A 117 -4.09 9.66 -4.84
CA TRP A 117 -5.34 9.42 -5.53
C TRP A 117 -6.56 9.84 -4.70
N ALA A 118 -6.56 9.52 -3.40
CA ALA A 118 -7.61 9.94 -2.48
C ALA A 118 -7.67 11.46 -2.37
N PHE A 119 -6.53 12.15 -2.42
CA PHE A 119 -6.52 13.60 -2.44
C PHE A 119 -7.25 14.16 -3.69
N ASP A 120 -6.98 13.60 -4.87
CA ASP A 120 -7.60 14.05 -6.13
C ASP A 120 -9.06 13.58 -6.29
N ASN A 121 -9.49 12.57 -5.52
CA ASN A 121 -10.82 11.97 -5.60
C ASN A 121 -11.48 11.97 -4.20
N PRO A 122 -12.01 13.11 -3.74
CA PRO A 122 -12.61 13.23 -2.42
C PRO A 122 -13.80 12.27 -2.25
N ALA A 123 -14.16 12.01 -0.99
CA ALA A 123 -15.35 11.22 -0.66
C ALA A 123 -16.64 11.88 -1.22
N PRO A 124 -17.65 11.10 -1.66
CA PRO A 124 -17.70 9.63 -1.64
C PRO A 124 -16.89 8.99 -2.76
N SER A 125 -15.99 8.07 -2.39
CA SER A 125 -15.15 7.29 -3.30
C SER A 125 -14.87 5.91 -2.69
N ASN A 126 -14.70 4.89 -3.53
CA ASN A 126 -14.37 3.54 -3.12
C ASN A 126 -12.86 3.31 -3.27
N ILE A 127 -12.24 2.74 -2.24
CA ILE A 127 -10.83 2.34 -2.25
C ILE A 127 -10.79 0.85 -1.94
N MET A 128 -10.27 0.06 -2.87
CA MET A 128 -10.05 -1.36 -2.71
C MET A 128 -8.57 -1.66 -2.57
N LEU A 129 -8.17 -2.29 -1.46
CA LEU A 129 -6.83 -2.83 -1.30
C LEU A 129 -6.86 -4.34 -1.56
N ILE A 130 -5.90 -4.85 -2.32
CA ILE A 130 -5.65 -6.28 -2.50
C ILE A 130 -4.28 -6.58 -1.88
N SER A 131 -4.25 -6.83 -0.58
CA SER A 131 -3.06 -7.23 0.19
C SER A 131 -3.50 -7.86 1.51
N GLY A 132 -2.63 -8.69 2.09
CA GLY A 132 -2.75 -9.24 3.44
C GLY A 132 -1.88 -8.54 4.46
N ASP A 133 -1.12 -7.50 4.08
CA ASP A 133 -0.19 -6.84 4.99
C ASP A 133 -0.90 -5.94 6.02
N ARG A 134 -0.48 -6.06 7.28
CA ARG A 134 -1.02 -5.27 8.39
C ARG A 134 -0.62 -3.80 8.28
N ASP A 135 0.47 -3.47 7.61
CA ASP A 135 1.02 -2.11 7.61
C ASP A 135 0.08 -1.09 6.92
N PHE A 136 -0.82 -1.58 6.05
CA PHE A 136 -1.89 -0.76 5.47
C PHE A 136 -3.03 -0.41 6.42
N SER A 137 -3.18 -1.13 7.54
CA SER A 137 -4.38 -1.02 8.41
C SER A 137 -4.61 0.39 8.95
N ASN A 138 -3.53 1.08 9.34
CA ASN A 138 -3.61 2.45 9.87
C ASN A 138 -4.09 3.43 8.79
N ALA A 139 -3.57 3.31 7.57
CA ALA A 139 -3.97 4.15 6.45
C ALA A 139 -5.43 3.92 6.05
N LEU A 140 -5.84 2.65 5.91
CA LEU A 140 -7.22 2.30 5.59
C LEU A 140 -8.21 2.80 6.66
N HIS A 141 -7.86 2.64 7.94
CA HIS A 141 -8.67 3.17 9.03
C HIS A 141 -8.80 4.69 8.97
N LYS A 142 -7.71 5.42 8.70
CA LYS A 142 -7.77 6.89 8.55
C LYS A 142 -8.62 7.31 7.34
N LEU A 143 -8.59 6.55 6.25
CA LEU A 143 -9.42 6.83 5.08
C LEU A 143 -10.91 6.54 5.37
N SER A 144 -11.24 5.48 6.11
CA SER A 144 -12.63 5.21 6.49
C SER A 144 -13.21 6.31 7.38
N LEU A 145 -12.43 6.86 8.32
CA LEU A 145 -12.81 8.03 9.11
C LEU A 145 -13.08 9.27 8.26
N ARG A 146 -12.48 9.35 7.06
CA ARG A 146 -12.69 10.41 6.07
C ARG A 146 -13.81 10.09 5.06
N ARG A 147 -14.69 9.14 5.38
CA ARG A 147 -15.88 8.78 4.58
C ARG A 147 -15.55 8.13 3.22
N TYR A 148 -14.35 7.57 3.07
CA TYR A 148 -14.09 6.63 1.99
C TYR A 148 -14.72 5.28 2.33
N ASN A 149 -15.25 4.60 1.31
CA ASN A 149 -15.66 3.22 1.46
C ASN A 149 -14.47 2.30 1.20
N ILE A 150 -14.10 1.49 2.19
CA ILE A 150 -12.92 0.64 2.13
C ILE A 150 -13.35 -0.78 1.76
N LEU A 151 -12.80 -1.29 0.67
CA LEU A 151 -12.94 -2.66 0.21
C LEU A 151 -11.60 -3.37 0.39
N LEU A 152 -11.62 -4.65 0.73
CA LEU A 152 -10.40 -5.43 0.94
C LEU A 152 -10.51 -6.77 0.24
N ALA A 153 -9.43 -7.21 -0.38
CA ALA A 153 -9.21 -8.61 -0.70
C ALA A 153 -7.86 -9.05 -0.18
N HIS A 154 -7.82 -10.23 0.44
CA HIS A 154 -6.61 -10.70 1.09
C HIS A 154 -6.45 -12.22 0.90
N PRO A 155 -5.23 -12.78 1.03
CA PRO A 155 -5.02 -14.22 1.03
C PRO A 155 -5.61 -14.85 2.32
N PRO A 156 -5.78 -16.18 2.42
CA PRO A 156 -6.45 -16.82 3.56
C PRO A 156 -5.91 -16.42 4.95
N LYS A 157 -4.63 -16.03 5.04
CA LYS A 157 -3.98 -15.55 6.24
C LYS A 157 -3.82 -14.03 6.15
N ALA A 158 -4.77 -13.28 6.69
CA ALA A 158 -4.66 -11.84 6.85
C ALA A 158 -4.83 -11.43 8.31
N SER A 159 -4.31 -10.25 8.64
CA SER A 159 -4.40 -9.73 10.00
C SER A 159 -5.83 -9.25 10.32
N ALA A 160 -6.26 -9.45 11.57
CA ALA A 160 -7.56 -8.98 12.04
C ALA A 160 -7.74 -7.45 11.94
N PRO A 161 -6.73 -6.60 12.27
CA PRO A 161 -6.86 -5.15 12.15
C PRO A 161 -7.16 -4.67 10.72
N LEU A 162 -6.52 -5.31 9.72
CA LEU A 162 -6.73 -4.97 8.31
C LEU A 162 -8.18 -5.25 7.89
N SER A 163 -8.70 -6.42 8.29
CA SER A 163 -10.07 -6.84 7.98
C SER A 163 -11.12 -5.97 8.66
N GLN A 164 -10.84 -5.48 9.87
CA GLN A 164 -11.74 -4.60 10.62
C GLN A 164 -11.86 -3.21 9.99
N ALA A 165 -10.82 -2.72 9.31
CA ALA A 165 -10.82 -1.41 8.66
C ALA A 165 -11.68 -1.38 7.37
N ALA A 166 -12.03 -2.54 6.81
CA ALA A 166 -12.72 -2.65 5.53
C ALA A 166 -14.22 -2.95 5.69
N THR A 167 -15.07 -2.26 4.94
CA THR A 167 -16.53 -2.46 4.90
C THR A 167 -16.88 -3.81 4.30
N THR A 168 -16.30 -4.14 3.15
CA THR A 168 -16.52 -5.39 2.42
C THR A 168 -15.20 -6.10 2.19
N VAL A 169 -15.15 -7.40 2.45
CA VAL A 169 -13.91 -8.19 2.39
C VAL A 169 -14.11 -9.40 1.49
N TRP A 170 -13.17 -9.67 0.59
CA TRP A 170 -13.10 -10.88 -0.23
C TRP A 170 -11.91 -11.73 0.17
N LEU A 171 -12.05 -13.04 -0.02
CA LEU A 171 -10.88 -13.88 -0.20
C LEU A 171 -10.32 -13.62 -1.61
N TRP A 172 -9.00 -13.45 -1.74
CA TRP A 172 -8.34 -13.19 -3.03
C TRP A 172 -8.75 -14.20 -4.11
N THR A 173 -8.79 -15.49 -3.76
CA THR A 173 -9.20 -16.55 -4.70
C THR A 173 -10.67 -16.47 -5.10
N SER A 174 -11.57 -16.03 -4.20
CA SER A 174 -12.97 -15.78 -4.52
C SER A 174 -13.09 -14.61 -5.48
N LEU A 175 -12.38 -13.50 -5.21
CA LEU A 175 -12.38 -12.32 -6.07
C LEU A 175 -11.88 -12.64 -7.49
N LEU A 176 -10.81 -13.43 -7.60
CA LEU A 176 -10.27 -13.90 -8.87
C LEU A 176 -11.24 -14.74 -9.70
N ALA A 177 -12.22 -15.38 -9.07
CA ALA A 177 -13.29 -16.10 -9.74
C ALA A 177 -14.55 -15.23 -9.98
N GLY A 178 -14.48 -13.93 -9.69
CA GLY A 178 -15.65 -13.03 -9.71
C GLY A 178 -16.67 -13.38 -8.63
N GLY A 179 -16.24 -14.02 -7.54
CA GLY A 179 -17.07 -14.53 -6.46
C GLY A 179 -17.57 -13.46 -5.49
N ASN A 180 -18.29 -13.93 -4.46
CA ASN A 180 -18.90 -13.07 -3.45
C ASN A 180 -17.91 -12.73 -2.33
N PRO A 181 -18.14 -11.62 -1.60
CA PRO A 181 -17.37 -11.30 -0.41
C PRO A 181 -17.65 -12.28 0.74
N LEU A 182 -16.77 -12.24 1.72
CA LEU A 182 -16.91 -12.90 3.00
C LEU A 182 -18.13 -12.32 3.74
N ILE A 183 -18.97 -13.21 4.28
CA ILE A 183 -20.11 -12.81 5.10
C ILE A 183 -19.58 -12.36 6.46
N ARG A 184 -19.74 -11.06 6.75
CA ARG A 184 -19.41 -10.46 8.04
C ARG A 184 -20.39 -11.01 9.09
N GLY A 185 -20.00 -12.08 9.80
CA GLY A 185 -20.83 -12.71 10.84
C GLY A 185 -20.73 -14.22 10.99
N LYS A 186 -20.04 -14.94 10.09
CA LYS A 186 -19.72 -16.37 10.25
C LYS A 186 -18.21 -16.61 10.34
N VAL A 187 -17.55 -15.97 11.29
CA VAL A 187 -16.32 -16.54 11.88
C VAL A 187 -16.75 -17.21 13.18
N LYS A 188 -17.41 -18.37 13.07
CA LYS A 188 -17.50 -19.32 14.17
C LYS A 188 -16.47 -20.42 13.88
N THR A 189 -15.40 -20.36 14.65
CA THR A 189 -14.44 -21.41 15.00
C THR A 189 -14.69 -22.76 14.34
N SER A 190 -13.82 -23.13 13.41
CA SER A 190 -13.72 -24.51 12.92
C SER A 190 -12.24 -24.93 12.88
N GLN A 191 -11.51 -24.74 13.98
CA GLN A 191 -10.23 -25.43 14.22
C GLN A 191 -9.95 -25.53 15.72
N LEU A 192 -10.73 -26.34 16.46
CA LEU A 192 -10.32 -26.88 17.76
C LEU A 192 -11.15 -28.15 18.09
N VAL A 193 -10.82 -29.29 17.48
CA VAL A 193 -11.08 -30.67 17.95
C VAL A 193 -10.12 -31.55 17.13
N ALA A 194 -9.24 -32.41 17.59
CA ALA A 194 -8.75 -32.93 18.87
C ALA A 194 -7.34 -33.50 18.54
N ASN A 195 -6.38 -33.59 19.44
CA ASN A 195 -6.28 -34.70 20.39
C ASN A 195 -5.24 -34.33 21.45
N ALA A 196 -5.71 -34.16 22.69
CA ALA A 196 -4.90 -34.37 23.87
C ALA A 196 -5.07 -35.83 24.27
N SER A 197 -3.99 -36.58 24.28
CA SER A 197 -3.86 -37.82 25.05
C SER A 197 -2.56 -37.75 25.84
N THR A 198 -2.77 -37.57 27.13
CA THR A 198 -1.86 -37.60 28.28
C THR A 198 -0.81 -38.70 28.19
N SER A 199 0.44 -38.37 28.54
CA SER A 199 1.23 -39.19 29.45
C SER A 199 2.41 -38.42 30.04
N SER A 200 2.43 -38.42 31.37
CA SER A 200 3.46 -37.96 32.29
C SER A 200 4.83 -38.60 32.03
N ASN A 201 5.93 -37.85 32.13
CA ASN A 201 6.91 -38.01 33.21
C ASN A 201 8.24 -37.25 33.00
N VAL A 202 8.72 -36.71 34.12
CA VAL A 202 10.11 -36.65 34.60
C VAL A 202 11.06 -35.59 34.02
N MET A 203 11.36 -34.67 34.93
CA MET A 203 12.51 -33.79 35.06
C MET A 203 13.84 -34.46 34.66
N SER A 204 14.60 -33.84 33.76
CA SER A 204 16.05 -34.03 33.64
C SER A 204 16.70 -32.76 33.10
N SER A 205 17.71 -32.29 33.81
CA SER A 205 18.55 -31.11 33.58
C SER A 205 19.30 -31.16 32.24
N PRO A 206 19.64 -30.02 31.62
CA PRO A 206 20.53 -29.98 30.47
C PRO A 206 22.02 -30.02 30.90
N PRO A 207 22.91 -30.62 30.10
CA PRO A 207 24.34 -30.62 30.39
C PRO A 207 25.01 -29.30 29.98
N HIS A 208 26.06 -28.99 30.71
CA HIS A 208 27.07 -27.96 30.45
C HIS A 208 27.60 -28.04 29.00
N ASN A 209 27.45 -26.96 28.24
CA ASN A 209 28.30 -26.68 27.07
C ASN A 209 29.16 -25.46 27.38
N GLN A 210 30.46 -25.69 27.47
CA GLN A 210 31.52 -24.69 27.58
C GLN A 210 31.63 -23.94 26.24
N PHE A 211 31.49 -22.61 26.29
CA PHE A 211 31.98 -21.72 25.24
C PHE A 211 33.44 -21.38 25.51
N PRO A 212 34.33 -21.41 24.51
CA PRO A 212 35.67 -20.84 24.64
C PRO A 212 35.63 -19.30 24.49
N ASP A 213 36.45 -18.62 25.28
CA ASP A 213 36.58 -17.16 25.37
C ASP A 213 36.99 -16.49 24.04
N PRO A 214 36.59 -15.22 23.81
CA PRO A 214 37.13 -14.40 22.73
C PRO A 214 38.52 -13.82 23.08
N PRO A 215 39.42 -13.62 22.10
CA PRO A 215 40.75 -13.08 22.36
C PRO A 215 40.74 -11.56 22.61
N ARG A 216 41.61 -11.16 23.56
CA ARG A 216 41.94 -9.79 23.98
C ARG A 216 42.44 -8.92 22.81
N SER A 217 41.87 -7.73 22.66
CA SER A 217 42.43 -6.62 21.89
C SER A 217 43.50 -5.87 22.71
N GLY A 218 44.73 -5.85 22.19
CA GLY A 218 45.84 -5.02 22.65
C GLY A 218 45.81 -3.59 22.08
N PRO A 219 46.76 -2.71 22.48
CA PRO A 219 46.47 -1.31 22.76
C PRO A 219 46.69 -0.33 21.59
N LEU A 220 46.01 0.81 21.73
CA LEU A 220 46.12 2.04 20.95
C LEU A 220 47.55 2.58 20.92
N HIS A 221 48.01 3.00 19.73
CA HIS A 221 49.11 3.94 19.55
C HIS A 221 48.71 5.03 18.56
N ALA A 222 49.09 6.25 18.91
CA ALA A 222 48.70 7.51 18.30
C ALA A 222 49.77 8.05 17.33
N ARG A 223 49.33 8.98 16.45
CA ARG A 223 50.09 10.04 15.73
C ARG A 223 51.02 9.53 14.59
N GLN A 224 51.16 10.17 13.42
CA GLN A 224 50.83 11.52 12.92
C GLN A 224 50.97 11.56 11.35
N PRO A 225 50.99 12.72 10.66
CA PRO A 225 50.01 13.14 9.64
C PRO A 225 50.48 13.00 8.17
N TYR A 226 49.56 13.07 7.21
CA TYR A 226 49.89 13.36 5.81
C TYR A 226 48.92 14.38 5.17
N LEU A 227 49.50 15.56 4.89
CA LEU A 227 49.39 16.39 3.69
C LEU A 227 48.00 16.75 3.14
N ASN A 228 47.66 18.05 3.31
CA ASN A 228 46.77 18.80 2.42
C ASN A 228 47.39 18.95 1.02
N PRO A 229 46.59 19.07 -0.05
CA PRO A 229 46.95 19.78 -1.26
C PRO A 229 46.39 21.21 -1.31
N ASP A 230 47.13 22.00 -2.08
CA ASP A 230 47.22 23.46 -2.23
C ASP A 230 46.03 24.21 -2.89
N PRO A 231 46.08 25.56 -2.92
CA PRO A 231 44.97 26.45 -3.24
C PRO A 231 44.91 26.87 -4.72
N PHE A 232 43.71 27.14 -5.24
CA PHE A 232 43.51 27.83 -6.52
C PHE A 232 42.76 29.16 -6.34
N VAL A 233 43.57 30.22 -6.32
CA VAL A 233 43.45 31.51 -7.02
C VAL A 233 42.03 32.03 -7.36
N ASN A 234 41.65 33.09 -6.64
CA ASN A 234 40.65 34.08 -7.06
C ASN A 234 41.20 34.94 -8.21
N ASN A 235 40.49 35.02 -9.33
CA ASN A 235 40.59 36.15 -10.26
C ASN A 235 39.19 36.71 -10.55
N ARG A 236 39.00 37.97 -10.19
CA ARG A 236 37.84 38.81 -10.55
C ARG A 236 38.08 39.38 -11.94
N ASP A 237 37.07 39.32 -12.81
CA ASP A 237 36.97 40.19 -13.98
C ASP A 237 35.87 41.23 -13.76
N PRO A 238 36.17 42.55 -13.81
CA PRO A 238 35.20 43.61 -13.60
C PRO A 238 34.76 44.19 -14.96
N ASN A 239 33.91 43.50 -15.73
CA ASN A 239 33.18 44.11 -16.84
C ASN A 239 32.13 43.14 -17.43
N ALA A 240 30.88 43.21 -16.94
CA ALA A 240 29.72 42.74 -17.68
C ALA A 240 28.50 43.60 -17.30
N ALA A 241 28.03 44.38 -18.27
CA ALA A 241 26.99 45.39 -18.14
C ALA A 241 25.60 44.78 -17.85
N ARG A 242 24.81 45.49 -17.03
CA ARG A 242 23.40 45.18 -16.75
C ARG A 242 22.53 45.47 -17.98
N PRO A 243 21.54 44.62 -18.34
CA PRO A 243 20.44 45.04 -19.20
C PRO A 243 19.38 45.80 -18.38
N GLY A 244 18.90 46.92 -18.93
CA GLY A 244 17.86 47.76 -18.35
C GLY A 244 16.46 47.13 -18.35
N PRO A 245 15.50 47.65 -17.57
CA PRO A 245 14.19 47.05 -17.44
C PRO A 245 13.30 47.37 -18.65
N SER A 246 12.95 46.33 -19.42
CA SER A 246 11.89 46.37 -20.42
C SER A 246 10.51 46.44 -19.76
N ASN A 247 9.68 47.38 -20.22
CA ASN A 247 8.27 47.57 -19.86
C ASN A 247 7.48 46.24 -19.78
N MET A 248 7.25 45.72 -18.58
CA MET A 248 6.21 44.72 -18.33
C MET A 248 4.87 45.42 -18.11
N ARG A 249 3.89 45.13 -18.96
CA ARG A 249 2.48 45.41 -18.65
C ARG A 249 2.12 44.69 -17.35
N PRO A 250 1.44 45.34 -16.38
CA PRO A 250 1.03 44.65 -15.17
C PRO A 250 0.01 43.55 -15.51
N LEU A 251 0.31 42.32 -15.08
CA LEU A 251 -0.59 41.17 -15.16
C LEU A 251 -1.94 41.52 -14.52
N CYS A 252 -3.06 41.16 -15.16
CA CYS A 252 -4.39 41.45 -14.66
C CYS A 252 -4.55 40.97 -13.20
N PRO A 253 -5.12 41.78 -12.28
CA PRO A 253 -5.25 41.44 -10.86
C PRO A 253 -5.94 40.10 -10.61
N ASN A 254 -6.84 39.69 -11.51
CA ASN A 254 -7.53 38.40 -11.46
C ASN A 254 -6.61 37.21 -11.76
N ALA A 255 -5.63 37.37 -12.64
CA ALA A 255 -4.62 36.33 -12.93
C ALA A 255 -3.66 36.17 -11.75
N ILE A 256 -3.28 37.28 -11.11
CA ILE A 256 -2.42 37.26 -9.90
C ILE A 256 -3.15 36.60 -8.73
N ARG A 257 -4.45 36.90 -8.53
CA ARG A 257 -5.26 36.27 -7.49
C ARG A 257 -5.45 34.77 -7.73
N ARG A 258 -5.77 34.35 -8.97
CA ARG A 258 -5.86 32.91 -9.31
C ARG A 258 -4.54 32.19 -9.14
N HIS A 259 -3.44 32.77 -9.62
CA HIS A 259 -2.12 32.18 -9.48
C HIS A 259 -1.67 32.09 -8.02
N ARG A 260 -2.01 33.09 -7.19
CA ARG A 260 -1.75 33.06 -5.75
C ARG A 260 -2.63 32.02 -5.04
N GLN A 261 -3.89 31.86 -5.46
CA GLN A 261 -4.80 30.83 -4.95
C GLN A 261 -4.32 29.42 -5.30
N GLU A 262 -3.94 29.17 -6.55
CA GLU A 262 -3.37 27.89 -6.99
C GLU A 262 -2.06 27.58 -6.27
N LYS A 263 -1.20 28.58 -6.06
CA LYS A 263 0.01 28.41 -5.24
C LYS A 263 -0.31 28.09 -3.79
N LEU A 264 -1.33 28.72 -3.21
CA LEU A 264 -1.75 28.48 -1.83
C LEU A 264 -2.38 27.09 -1.68
N GLU A 265 -3.22 26.68 -2.63
CA GLU A 265 -3.82 25.35 -2.66
C GLU A 265 -2.76 24.28 -2.83
N ARG A 266 -1.81 24.44 -3.76
CA ARG A 266 -0.66 23.55 -3.93
C ARG A 266 0.26 23.52 -2.70
N ALA A 267 0.47 24.66 -2.04
CA ALA A 267 1.27 24.72 -0.82
C ALA A 267 0.56 24.03 0.36
N LEU A 268 -0.75 24.23 0.51
CA LEU A 268 -1.57 23.56 1.51
C LEU A 268 -1.60 22.05 1.27
N LEU A 269 -1.68 21.65 0.00
CA LEU A 269 -1.56 20.29 -0.47
C LEU A 269 -0.24 19.64 -0.08
N LEU A 270 0.86 20.28 -0.42
CA LEU A 270 2.19 19.84 -0.06
C LEU A 270 2.36 19.80 1.45
N LEU A 271 1.78 20.74 2.19
CA LEU A 271 1.82 20.75 3.65
C LEU A 271 1.03 19.57 4.24
N ILE A 272 -0.16 19.28 3.71
CA ILE A 272 -0.98 18.14 4.15
C ILE A 272 -0.27 16.83 3.83
N LEU A 273 0.29 16.70 2.62
CA LEU A 273 1.07 15.53 2.22
C LEU A 273 2.35 15.38 3.05
N LEU A 274 3.05 16.47 3.35
CA LEU A 274 4.21 16.48 4.23
C LEU A 274 3.83 16.08 5.66
N VAL A 275 2.75 16.62 6.23
CA VAL A 275 2.27 16.24 7.55
C VAL A 275 1.85 14.76 7.58
N PHE A 276 1.22 14.28 6.52
CA PHE A 276 0.79 12.89 6.44
C PHE A 276 1.96 11.92 6.21
N MET A 277 2.93 12.29 5.37
CA MET A 277 4.21 11.58 5.22
C MET A 277 4.98 11.57 6.53
N PHE A 278 5.03 12.69 7.26
CA PHE A 278 5.70 12.79 8.55
C PHE A 278 5.02 11.92 9.61
N MET A 279 3.69 11.84 9.61
CA MET A 279 2.92 10.92 10.45
C MET A 279 3.21 9.45 10.12
N ILE A 280 3.42 9.11 8.85
CA ILE A 280 3.80 7.75 8.43
C ILE A 280 5.25 7.45 8.85
N LEU A 281 6.20 8.35 8.59
CA LEU A 281 7.60 8.23 9.00
C LEU A 281 7.76 8.10 10.52
N ALA A 282 7.02 8.89 11.29
CA ALA A 282 7.00 8.80 12.75
C ALA A 282 6.42 7.47 13.26
N THR A 283 5.55 6.82 12.48
CA THR A 283 4.98 5.50 12.83
C THR A 283 5.96 4.36 12.49
N VAL A 284 6.75 4.49 11.42
CA VAL A 284 7.74 3.48 11.00
C VAL A 284 8.98 3.46 11.91
N ASN A 285 9.37 4.61 12.49
CA ASN A 285 10.51 4.69 13.40
C ASN A 285 10.20 4.33 14.86
N SER A 286 8.97 3.89 15.16
CA SER A 286 8.54 3.66 16.55
C SER A 286 8.24 2.19 16.90
N ASN A 287 8.66 1.23 16.06
CA ASN A 287 8.64 -0.22 16.35
C ASN A 287 10.01 -0.84 16.14
#